data_AF-K1V2Z3-F1
#
_entry.id   AF-K1V2Z3-F1
#
_cell.length_a   1.000
_cell.length_b   1.000
_cell.length_c   1.000
_cell.angle_alpha   90.00
_cell.angle_beta   90.00
_cell.angle_gamma   90.00
#
_symmetry.space_group_name_H-M   'P 1'
#
loop_
_entity.id
_entity.type
_entity.pdbx_description
1 polymer ?
#
loop_
_entity_poly.entity_id
_entity_poly.type
_entity_poly.pdbx_seq_one_letter_code
_entity_poly.pdbx_strand_id
1 'polypeptide(L)'
;MPANPVIKKDDVKFEDRTHWLNKSVSYKQARLANQAGMSKSAVNLNVLGPDMESTEMHAHSSAEEWLYIIRGSGTLFLIPPGPSPLSTKDDPDAASKIQECTLEPGDFVGLPVPQQWAHTLKAGKGGIEYLVGANCYDADVCQYPL
;
A
#
# COMPACT_ATOMS: atom_id res chain seq x y z
N MET A 1 -3.25 -16.61 -29.61
CA MET A 1 -2.84 -15.19 -29.77
C MET A 1 -2.44 -14.70 -28.38
N PRO A 2 -1.27 -14.08 -28.19
CA PRO A 2 -0.96 -13.43 -26.91
C PRO A 2 -2.02 -12.35 -26.63
N ALA A 3 -2.33 -12.12 -25.36
CA ALA A 3 -3.24 -11.05 -24.96
C ALA A 3 -2.70 -9.68 -25.41
N ASN A 4 -3.58 -8.72 -25.68
CA ASN A 4 -3.18 -7.35 -25.96
C ASN A 4 -2.46 -6.80 -24.71
N PRO A 5 -1.18 -6.39 -24.78
CA PRO A 5 -0.44 -5.91 -23.61
C PRO A 5 -0.86 -4.50 -23.17
N VAL A 6 -1.68 -3.80 -23.96
CA VAL A 6 -2.13 -2.44 -23.66
C VAL A 6 -3.52 -2.46 -23.02
N ILE A 7 -3.59 -2.03 -21.77
CA ILE A 7 -4.86 -1.69 -21.10
C ILE A 7 -5.15 -0.22 -21.40
N LYS A 8 -6.22 0.08 -22.15
CA LYS A 8 -6.65 1.46 -22.35
C LYS A 8 -7.30 1.99 -21.08
N LYS A 9 -7.21 3.30 -20.84
CA LYS A 9 -7.79 3.97 -19.66
C LYS A 9 -9.25 3.59 -19.40
N ASP A 10 -10.04 3.44 -20.47
CA ASP A 10 -11.48 3.16 -20.40
C ASP A 10 -11.77 1.66 -20.20
N ASP A 11 -10.76 0.80 -20.35
CA ASP A 11 -10.84 -0.66 -20.16
C ASP A 11 -10.32 -1.12 -18.79
N VAL A 12 -9.82 -0.19 -17.95
CA VAL A 12 -9.32 -0.48 -16.61
C VAL A 12 -10.46 -1.01 -15.74
N LYS A 13 -10.30 -2.24 -15.23
CA LYS A 13 -11.32 -2.88 -14.38
C LYS A 13 -10.99 -2.67 -12.91
N PHE A 14 -11.92 -2.08 -12.16
CA PHE A 14 -11.80 -1.92 -10.71
C PHE A 14 -12.60 -3.01 -9.98
N GLU A 15 -12.07 -3.38 -8.83
CA GLU A 15 -12.69 -4.30 -7.87
C GLU A 15 -12.75 -3.60 -6.51
N ASP A 16 -13.83 -3.83 -5.76
CA ASP A 16 -13.88 -3.44 -4.35
C ASP A 16 -13.05 -4.42 -3.51
N ARG A 17 -12.19 -3.88 -2.65
CA ARG A 17 -11.27 -4.63 -1.80
C ARG A 17 -11.47 -4.23 -0.35
N THR A 18 -11.27 -5.20 0.53
CA THR A 18 -11.15 -4.96 1.97
C THR A 18 -9.88 -5.60 2.49
N HIS A 19 -9.34 -5.07 3.59
CA HIS A 19 -8.24 -5.73 4.27
C HIS A 19 -8.76 -6.97 5.01
N TRP A 20 -8.04 -8.09 4.93
CA TRP A 20 -8.50 -9.36 5.48
C TRP A 20 -8.53 -9.37 7.02
N LEU A 21 -7.63 -8.63 7.68
CA LEU A 21 -7.65 -8.42 9.15
C LEU A 21 -8.68 -7.38 9.59
N ASN A 22 -9.02 -6.41 8.73
CA ASN A 22 -9.92 -5.33 9.08
C ASN A 22 -10.84 -4.99 7.92
N LYS A 23 -12.11 -5.40 8.05
CA LYS A 23 -13.11 -5.21 7.00
C LYS A 23 -13.61 -3.76 6.88
N SER A 24 -13.29 -2.87 7.83
CA SER A 24 -13.62 -1.45 7.70
C SER A 24 -12.70 -0.73 6.71
N VAL A 25 -11.46 -1.22 6.56
CA VAL A 25 -10.54 -0.80 5.49
C VAL A 25 -11.11 -1.29 4.17
N SER A 26 -11.59 -0.36 3.35
CA SER A 26 -12.18 -0.66 2.03
C SER A 26 -11.77 0.36 0.99
N TYR A 27 -11.46 -0.11 -0.22
CA TYR A 27 -10.98 0.70 -1.32
C TYR A 27 -11.25 0.05 -2.67
N LYS A 28 -11.15 0.83 -3.74
CA LYS A 28 -11.20 0.29 -5.11
C LYS A 28 -9.80 0.03 -5.62
N GLN A 29 -9.59 -1.09 -6.27
CA GLN A 29 -8.30 -1.46 -6.85
C GLN A 29 -8.47 -1.97 -8.28
N ALA A 30 -7.60 -1.51 -9.18
CA ALA A 30 -7.37 -2.15 -10.46
C ALA A 30 -5.98 -2.79 -10.46
N ARG A 31 -5.92 -4.13 -10.58
CA ARG A 31 -4.67 -4.89 -10.65
C ARG A 31 -4.06 -4.82 -12.05
N LEU A 32 -3.53 -3.67 -12.44
CA LEU A 32 -3.06 -3.37 -13.81
C LEU A 32 -2.07 -4.41 -14.33
N ALA A 33 -1.09 -4.81 -13.51
CA ALA A 33 -0.14 -5.85 -13.88
C ALA A 33 -0.84 -7.18 -14.24
N ASN A 34 -1.76 -7.64 -13.39
CA ASN A 34 -2.54 -8.87 -13.65
C ASN A 34 -3.43 -8.74 -14.89
N GLN A 35 -4.07 -7.59 -15.10
CA GLN A 35 -4.90 -7.32 -16.28
C GLN A 35 -4.08 -7.36 -17.58
N ALA A 36 -2.79 -7.01 -17.52
CA ALA A 36 -1.84 -7.09 -18.62
C ALA A 36 -1.15 -8.47 -18.75
N GLY A 37 -1.50 -9.44 -17.90
CA GLY A 37 -0.93 -10.79 -17.89
C GLY A 37 0.41 -10.93 -17.16
N MET A 38 0.83 -9.93 -16.38
CA MET A 38 2.03 -10.01 -15.54
C MET A 38 1.74 -10.73 -14.22
N SER A 39 2.76 -11.41 -13.68
CA SER A 39 2.67 -12.14 -12.40
C SER A 39 3.91 -12.04 -11.51
N LYS A 40 5.02 -11.45 -12.00
CA LYS A 40 6.28 -11.32 -11.25
C LYS A 40 6.43 -9.98 -10.54
N SER A 41 5.61 -9.01 -10.91
CA SER A 41 5.53 -7.69 -10.28
C SER A 41 4.07 -7.30 -10.18
N ALA A 42 3.69 -6.73 -9.04
CA ALA A 42 2.40 -6.12 -8.83
C ALA A 42 2.49 -4.63 -9.18
N VAL A 43 1.52 -4.16 -9.95
CA VAL A 43 1.25 -2.74 -10.19
C VAL A 43 -0.26 -2.60 -10.12
N ASN A 44 -0.73 -1.85 -9.14
CA ASN A 44 -2.13 -1.65 -8.86
C ASN A 44 -2.45 -0.15 -8.84
N LEU A 45 -3.60 0.23 -9.37
CA LEU A 45 -4.17 1.56 -9.20
C LEU A 45 -5.21 1.49 -8.10
N ASN A 46 -4.95 2.17 -6.99
CA ASN A 46 -5.83 2.21 -5.82
C ASN A 46 -6.55 3.56 -5.75
N VAL A 47 -7.83 3.52 -5.37
CA VAL A 47 -8.65 4.70 -5.10
C VAL A 47 -9.27 4.56 -3.72
N LEU A 48 -8.94 5.51 -2.85
CA LEU A 48 -9.51 5.65 -1.52
C LEU A 48 -10.53 6.78 -1.49
N GLY A 49 -11.69 6.51 -0.89
CA GLY A 49 -12.66 7.55 -0.56
C GLY A 49 -12.17 8.47 0.56
N PRO A 50 -12.87 9.58 0.82
CA PRO A 50 -12.52 10.50 1.92
C PRO A 50 -12.35 9.79 3.26
N ASP A 51 -11.27 10.12 3.98
CA ASP A 51 -10.96 9.57 5.31
C ASP A 51 -10.76 8.04 5.38
N MET A 52 -10.68 7.35 4.23
CA MET A 52 -10.47 5.90 4.18
C MET A 52 -9.00 5.52 4.27
N GLU A 53 -8.73 4.35 4.85
CA GLU A 53 -7.39 3.77 4.98
C GLU A 53 -7.11 2.77 3.86
N SER A 54 -5.84 2.67 3.48
CA SER A 54 -5.33 1.73 2.45
C SER A 54 -5.20 0.31 2.96
N THR A 55 -4.72 0.15 4.19
CA THR A 55 -4.28 -1.11 4.78
C THR A 55 -4.09 -0.94 6.28
N GLU A 56 -3.95 -2.04 6.99
CA GLU A 56 -3.50 -2.01 8.39
C GLU A 56 -2.03 -1.56 8.47
N MET A 57 -1.65 -0.94 9.59
CA MET A 57 -0.24 -0.60 9.84
C MET A 57 0.61 -1.86 9.72
N HIS A 58 1.57 -1.88 8.78
CA HIS A 58 2.32 -3.11 8.52
C HIS A 58 3.72 -2.89 7.91
N ALA A 59 4.54 -3.94 7.96
CA ALA A 59 5.85 -3.99 7.34
C ALA A 59 6.12 -5.38 6.72
N HIS A 60 6.70 -5.39 5.53
CA HIS A 60 7.08 -6.61 4.80
C HIS A 60 8.55 -7.01 5.03
N SER A 61 8.80 -8.31 5.18
CA SER A 61 10.17 -8.83 5.37
C SER A 61 10.90 -9.10 4.05
N SER A 62 10.15 -9.45 3.00
CA SER A 62 10.69 -9.92 1.72
C SER A 62 10.15 -9.16 0.52
N ALA A 63 8.91 -8.64 0.57
CA ALA A 63 8.34 -7.84 -0.51
C ALA A 63 8.68 -6.35 -0.38
N GLU A 64 9.41 -5.81 -1.37
CA GLU A 64 9.52 -4.36 -1.53
C GLU A 64 8.16 -3.80 -1.89
N GLU A 65 7.88 -2.59 -1.43
CA GLU A 65 6.66 -1.88 -1.77
C GLU A 65 6.98 -0.45 -2.15
N TRP A 66 6.18 0.09 -3.07
CA TRP A 66 6.29 1.49 -3.45
C TRP A 66 4.92 2.08 -3.75
N LEU A 67 4.77 3.37 -3.49
CA LEU A 67 3.58 4.15 -3.83
C LEU A 67 3.98 5.35 -4.70
N TYR A 68 3.11 5.73 -5.63
CA TYR A 68 3.24 6.96 -6.40
C TYR A 68 1.89 7.67 -6.47
N ILE A 69 1.81 8.90 -5.96
CA ILE A 69 0.54 9.62 -5.84
C ILE A 69 0.18 10.27 -7.19
N ILE A 70 -1.02 9.99 -7.68
CA ILE A 70 -1.50 10.50 -8.97
C ILE A 70 -2.43 11.69 -8.75
N ARG A 71 -3.39 11.59 -7.83
CA ARG A 71 -4.40 12.64 -7.56
C ARG A 71 -4.84 12.63 -6.10
N GLY A 72 -5.35 13.78 -5.64
CA GLY A 72 -5.77 13.95 -4.25
C GLY A 72 -4.59 14.08 -3.31
N SER A 73 -4.84 13.94 -2.02
CA SER A 73 -3.80 13.98 -0.98
C SER A 73 -4.18 13.07 0.18
N GLY A 74 -3.20 12.73 1.00
CA GLY A 74 -3.40 11.86 2.16
C GLY A 74 -2.29 12.01 3.18
N THR A 75 -2.44 11.33 4.30
CA THR A 75 -1.43 11.24 5.35
C THR A 75 -0.88 9.83 5.36
N LEU A 76 0.43 9.72 5.12
CA LEU A 76 1.19 8.51 5.37
C LEU A 76 1.59 8.50 6.85
N PHE A 77 1.16 7.46 7.56
CA PHE A 77 1.57 7.17 8.93
C PHE A 77 2.70 6.17 8.89
N LEU A 78 3.77 6.47 9.62
CA LEU A 78 5.01 5.71 9.64
C LEU A 78 5.44 5.41 11.07
N ILE A 79 5.75 4.16 11.38
CA ILE A 79 6.41 3.79 12.64
C ILE A 79 7.89 3.49 12.31
N PRO A 80 8.85 4.22 12.90
CA PRO A 80 10.26 3.97 12.69
C PRO A 80 10.68 2.60 13.24
N PRO A 81 11.82 2.05 12.79
CA PRO A 81 12.30 0.77 13.30
C PRO A 81 12.51 0.81 14.81
N GLY A 82 12.05 -0.24 15.50
CA GLY A 82 12.34 -0.47 16.90
C GLY A 82 13.73 -1.08 17.12
N PRO A 83 14.13 -1.33 18.39
CA PRO A 83 15.41 -1.98 18.71
C PRO A 83 15.50 -3.43 18.19
N SER A 84 14.36 -4.04 17.85
CA SER A 84 14.29 -5.29 17.08
C SER A 84 13.85 -4.94 15.65
N PRO A 85 14.53 -5.47 14.61
CA PRO A 85 14.11 -5.31 13.22
C PRO A 85 12.75 -5.98 12.92
N LEU A 86 12.28 -6.81 13.85
CA LEU A 86 10.93 -7.34 13.90
C LEU A 86 10.21 -6.61 15.03
N SER A 87 9.42 -5.57 14.71
CA SER A 87 8.47 -5.03 15.67
C SER A 87 7.47 -6.14 15.97
N THR A 88 7.60 -6.78 17.13
CA THR A 88 6.58 -7.70 17.58
C THR A 88 5.30 -6.91 17.83
N LYS A 89 4.15 -7.59 17.79
CA LYS A 89 2.85 -7.06 18.22
C LYS A 89 2.83 -6.54 19.67
N ASP A 90 3.97 -6.67 20.37
CA ASP A 90 4.20 -6.43 21.77
C ASP A 90 5.11 -5.22 22.03
N ASP A 91 5.32 -4.31 21.07
CA ASP A 91 5.89 -2.99 21.39
C ASP A 91 4.77 -2.08 21.91
N PRO A 92 4.59 -1.94 23.25
CA PRO A 92 3.50 -1.16 23.82
C PRO A 92 3.59 0.33 23.45
N ASP A 93 4.74 0.78 22.98
CA ASP A 93 5.00 2.17 22.64
C ASP A 93 4.89 2.43 21.13
N ALA A 94 4.58 1.44 20.29
CA ALA A 94 4.54 1.58 18.83
C ALA A 94 3.64 2.74 18.37
N ALA A 95 2.45 2.86 18.96
CA ALA A 95 1.50 3.93 18.64
C ALA A 95 2.05 5.34 18.96
N SER A 96 2.87 5.46 20.01
CA SER A 96 3.48 6.75 20.41
C SER A 96 4.59 7.23 19.47
N LYS A 97 5.08 6.34 18.60
CA LYS A 97 6.20 6.59 17.67
C LYS A 97 5.72 6.94 16.26
N ILE A 98 4.40 6.99 16.02
CA ILE A 98 3.84 7.30 14.72
C ILE A 98 4.27 8.68 14.26
N GLN A 99 4.84 8.73 13.07
CA GLN A 99 5.18 9.94 12.33
C GLN A 99 4.18 10.11 11.19
N GLU A 100 3.78 11.36 10.96
CA GLU A 100 2.86 11.72 9.90
C GLU A 100 3.61 12.46 8.78
N CYS A 101 3.34 12.06 7.54
CA CYS A 101 3.84 12.73 6.35
C CYS A 101 2.68 12.98 5.40
N THR A 102 2.43 14.24 5.03
CA THR A 102 1.45 14.58 3.99
C THR A 102 2.01 14.19 2.63
N LEU A 103 1.19 13.51 1.83
CA LEU A 103 1.51 13.15 0.45
C LEU A 103 0.59 13.88 -0.53
N GLU A 104 1.17 14.34 -1.63
CA GLU A 104 0.52 15.09 -2.71
C GLU A 104 0.89 14.51 -4.09
N PRO A 105 0.19 14.90 -5.19
CA PRO A 105 0.46 14.35 -6.52
C PRO A 105 1.91 14.56 -6.97
N GLY A 106 2.56 13.48 -7.39
CA GLY A 106 3.98 13.46 -7.76
C GLY A 106 4.91 12.91 -6.69
N ASP A 107 4.44 12.78 -5.44
CA ASP A 107 5.24 12.17 -4.37
C ASP A 107 5.40 10.66 -4.58
N PHE A 108 6.59 10.18 -4.21
CA PHE A 108 6.97 8.77 -4.27
C PHE A 108 7.35 8.27 -2.87
N VAL A 109 6.86 7.09 -2.53
CA VAL A 109 7.22 6.37 -1.30
C VAL A 109 7.88 5.06 -1.71
N GLY A 110 9.06 4.79 -1.16
CA GLY A 110 9.78 3.53 -1.37
C GLY A 110 10.05 2.83 -0.04
N LEU A 111 9.74 1.54 0.02
CA LEU A 111 9.85 0.70 1.20
C LEU A 111 10.73 -0.52 0.86
N PRO A 112 12.07 -0.40 1.02
CA PRO A 112 13.00 -1.49 0.73
C PRO A 112 12.90 -2.60 1.77
N VAL A 113 13.38 -3.80 1.45
CA VAL A 113 13.31 -4.97 2.33
C VAL A 113 14.62 -5.29 3.06
N PRO A 114 14.56 -5.79 4.33
CA PRO A 114 13.35 -5.87 5.15
C PRO A 114 12.85 -4.45 5.47
N GLN A 115 11.54 -4.25 5.37
CA GLN A 115 10.94 -2.94 5.61
C GLN A 115 11.19 -2.54 7.06
N GLN A 116 11.93 -1.46 7.24
CA GLN A 116 12.24 -0.91 8.57
C GLN A 116 11.14 -0.02 9.09
N TRP A 117 10.27 0.47 8.20
CA TRP A 117 9.19 1.37 8.51
C TRP A 117 7.87 0.63 8.34
N ALA A 118 7.14 0.46 9.44
CA ALA A 118 5.75 0.04 9.30
C ALA A 118 4.92 1.24 8.84
N HIS A 119 3.93 0.99 7.99
CA HIS A 119 3.21 2.06 7.33
C HIS A 119 1.73 1.77 7.12
N THR A 120 0.95 2.85 7.03
CA THR A 120 -0.39 2.87 6.44
C THR A 120 -0.67 4.26 5.85
N LEU A 121 -1.49 4.32 4.81
CA LEU A 121 -1.93 5.56 4.18
C LEU A 121 -3.41 5.78 4.44
N LYS A 122 -3.77 6.99 4.88
CA LYS A 122 -5.16 7.47 4.98
C LYS A 122 -5.41 8.61 4.00
N ALA A 123 -6.51 8.54 3.28
CA ALA A 123 -6.93 9.58 2.36
C ALA A 123 -7.36 10.85 3.10
N GLY A 124 -7.06 12.01 2.51
CA GLY A 124 -7.63 13.29 2.93
C GLY A 124 -9.13 13.41 2.60
N LYS A 125 -9.71 14.58 2.87
CA LYS A 125 -11.15 14.85 2.66
C LYS A 125 -11.62 14.71 1.21
N GLY A 126 -10.71 14.83 0.24
CA GLY A 126 -11.01 14.68 -1.18
C GLY A 126 -10.85 13.25 -1.72
N GLY A 127 -10.42 12.29 -0.90
CA GLY A 127 -9.93 11.01 -1.37
C GLY A 127 -8.49 11.08 -1.92
N ILE A 128 -7.93 9.93 -2.30
CA ILE A 128 -6.61 9.82 -2.94
C ILE A 128 -6.60 8.71 -3.98
N GLU A 129 -5.88 8.94 -5.08
CA GLU A 129 -5.61 7.98 -6.15
C GLU A 129 -4.10 7.83 -6.32
N TYR A 130 -3.62 6.59 -6.26
CA TYR A 130 -2.19 6.30 -6.28
C TYR A 130 -1.92 4.94 -6.93
N LEU A 131 -0.73 4.81 -7.52
CA LEU A 131 -0.17 3.51 -7.85
C LEU A 131 0.46 2.92 -6.59
N VAL A 132 0.29 1.61 -6.42
CA VAL A 132 1.07 0.81 -5.49
C VAL A 132 1.61 -0.41 -6.21
N GLY A 133 2.86 -0.75 -5.94
CA GLY A 133 3.46 -1.94 -6.52
C GLY A 133 4.43 -2.62 -5.58
N ALA A 134 4.70 -3.87 -5.92
CA ALA A 134 5.59 -4.75 -5.18
C ALA A 134 6.20 -5.80 -6.10
N ASN A 135 7.31 -6.39 -5.70
CA ASN A 135 7.76 -7.66 -6.25
C ASN A 135 6.88 -8.81 -5.71
N CYS A 136 6.61 -9.81 -6.56
CA CYS A 136 5.81 -10.97 -6.17
C CYS A 136 6.72 -12.16 -5.83
N TYR A 137 6.82 -12.48 -4.54
CA TYR A 137 7.51 -13.68 -4.04
C TYR A 137 6.53 -14.82 -3.76
N ASP A 138 7.08 -16.04 -3.70
CA ASP A 138 6.30 -17.23 -3.35
C ASP A 138 5.88 -17.23 -1.86
N ALA A 139 6.60 -16.52 -1.00
CA ALA A 139 6.29 -16.35 0.42
C ALA A 139 6.82 -15.00 0.95
N ASP A 140 6.14 -14.46 1.95
CA ASP A 140 6.56 -13.29 2.70
C ASP A 140 6.08 -13.35 4.16
N VAL A 141 6.76 -12.62 5.05
CA VAL A 141 6.36 -12.39 6.42
C VAL A 141 5.96 -10.93 6.56
N CYS A 142 4.68 -10.69 6.80
CA CYS A 142 4.12 -9.37 7.06
C CYS A 142 3.85 -9.20 8.56
N GLN A 143 4.32 -8.09 9.12
CA GLN A 143 4.15 -7.75 10.52
C GLN A 143 3.10 -6.66 10.67
N TYR A 144 2.29 -6.76 11.73
CA TYR A 144 1.26 -5.78 12.08
C TYR A 144 1.52 -5.30 13.52
N PRO A 145 2.21 -4.17 13.73
CA PRO A 145 2.63 -3.71 15.05
C PRO A 145 1.52 -3.03 15.87
N LEU A 146 0.32 -2.86 15.31
CA LEU A 146 -0.86 -2.29 15.97
C LEU A 146 -2.05 -3.27 15.97
#